data_AF-A0A7C0XRF0-F1
#
_entry.id   AF-A0A7C0XRF0-F1
#
_cell.length_a   1.000
_cell.length_b   1.000
_cell.length_c   1.000
_cell.angle_alpha   90.00
_cell.angle_beta   90.00
_cell.angle_gamma   90.00
#
_symmetry.space_group_name_H-M   'P 1'
#
loop_
_entity.id
_entity.type
_entity.pdbx_description
1 polymer ?
#
loop_
_entity_poly.entity_id
_entity_poly.type
_entity_poly.pdbx_seq_one_letter_code
_entity_poly.pdbx_strand_id
1 'polypeptide(L)'
;METLKKILKDVCEKSNLNIIKGDVHQFEPHGVTVFYILKESHISIHTWPEFSSAACDIFTCGEKDNILKAADLLLEKMKPKKVKKELIVRE
;
A
#
# COMPACT_ATOMS: atom_id res chain seq x y z
N MET A 1 4.29 5.78 -13.78
CA MET A 1 4.59 6.54 -12.54
C MET A 1 3.34 7.00 -11.80
N GLU A 2 2.47 7.79 -12.45
CA GLU A 2 1.30 8.42 -11.83
C GLU A 2 0.27 7.44 -11.22
N THR A 3 0.15 6.24 -11.79
CA THR A 3 -0.93 5.29 -11.46
C THR A 3 -0.77 4.67 -10.08
N LEU A 4 0.43 4.22 -9.68
CA LEU A 4 0.60 3.51 -8.40
C LEU A 4 0.47 4.46 -7.20
N LYS A 5 1.02 5.68 -7.32
CA LYS A 5 0.85 6.72 -6.29
C LYS A 5 -0.62 7.09 -6.10
N LYS A 6 -1.39 7.20 -7.20
CA LYS A 6 -2.84 7.44 -7.18
C LYS A 6 -3.62 6.26 -6.59
N ILE A 7 -3.27 5.02 -6.95
CA ILE A 7 -3.87 3.80 -6.38
C ILE A 7 -3.69 3.81 -4.87
N LEU A 8 -2.46 3.98 -4.38
CA LEU A 8 -2.17 3.91 -2.95
C LEU A 8 -2.83 5.08 -2.19
N LYS A 9 -2.89 6.28 -2.80
CA LYS A 9 -3.61 7.42 -2.22
C LYS A 9 -5.11 7.12 -2.05
N ASP A 10 -5.76 6.59 -3.09
CA ASP A 10 -7.18 6.24 -3.06
C ASP A 10 -7.48 5.13 -2.05
N VAL A 11 -6.55 4.17 -1.88
CA VAL A 11 -6.63 3.15 -0.82
C VAL A 11 -6.61 3.81 0.56
N CYS A 12 -5.70 4.74 0.82
CA CYS A 12 -5.68 5.45 2.10
C CYS A 12 -6.96 6.24 2.36
N GLU A 13 -7.39 7.05 1.39
CA GLU A 13 -8.56 7.93 1.51
C GLU A 13 -9.84 7.12 1.73
N LYS A 14 -10.04 6.02 0.99
CA LYS A 14 -11.23 5.17 1.14
C LYS A 14 -11.21 4.27 2.37
N SER A 15 -10.05 4.03 2.96
CA SER A 15 -9.89 3.25 4.19
C SER A 15 -9.76 4.09 5.45
N ASN A 16 -10.11 5.38 5.38
CA ASN A 16 -10.02 6.33 6.50
C ASN A 16 -8.61 6.40 7.12
N LEU A 17 -7.56 6.17 6.32
CA LEU A 17 -6.18 6.29 6.74
C LEU A 17 -5.71 7.73 6.53
N ASN A 18 -5.38 8.42 7.62
CA ASN A 18 -5.02 9.83 7.59
C ASN A 18 -3.59 10.03 7.11
N ILE A 19 -3.41 10.48 5.86
CA ILE A 19 -2.10 10.80 5.28
C ILE A 19 -1.53 12.09 5.86
N ILE A 20 -0.27 12.05 6.30
CA ILE A 20 0.54 13.25 6.61
C ILE A 20 1.36 13.67 5.39
N LYS A 21 2.08 12.73 4.78
CA LYS A 21 2.99 12.96 3.66
C LYS A 21 3.08 11.70 2.82
N GLY A 22 3.36 11.82 1.53
CA GLY A 22 3.77 10.67 0.73
C GLY A 22 4.70 11.04 -0.39
N ASP A 23 5.46 10.05 -0.83
CA ASP A 23 6.42 10.20 -1.90
C ASP A 23 6.48 8.95 -2.80
N VAL A 24 7.12 9.11 -3.94
CA VAL A 24 7.33 8.04 -4.92
C VAL A 24 8.74 8.10 -5.46
N HIS A 25 9.36 6.93 -5.59
CA HIS A 25 10.64 6.78 -6.28
C HIS A 25 10.48 5.77 -7.42
N GLN A 26 10.84 6.20 -8.63
CA GLN A 26 10.94 5.34 -9.81
C GLN A 26 12.39 4.87 -9.91
N PHE A 27 12.61 3.56 -9.94
CA PHE A 27 13.92 2.97 -10.17
C PHE A 27 14.15 2.73 -11.65
N GLU A 28 15.43 2.72 -12.02
CA GLU A 28 15.92 2.35 -13.34
C GLU A 28 16.48 0.92 -13.31
N PRO A 29 16.22 0.07 -14.33
CA PRO A 29 15.39 0.35 -15.51
C PRO A 29 13.87 0.20 -15.26
N HIS A 30 13.46 -0.33 -14.12
CA HIS A 30 12.05 -0.53 -13.75
C HIS A 30 11.89 -0.67 -12.23
N GLY A 31 10.64 -0.66 -11.77
CA GLY A 31 10.29 -0.77 -10.35
C GLY A 31 9.95 0.57 -9.72
N VAL A 32 9.04 0.54 -8.75
CA VAL A 32 8.52 1.73 -8.08
C VAL A 32 8.38 1.44 -6.60
N THR A 33 8.82 2.38 -5.78
CA THR A 33 8.43 2.47 -4.37
C THR A 33 7.48 3.65 -4.19
N VAL A 34 6.33 3.42 -3.57
CA VAL A 34 5.44 4.48 -3.07
C VAL A 34 5.26 4.29 -1.58
N PHE A 35 5.29 5.36 -0.81
CA PHE A 35 4.90 5.31 0.59
C PHE A 35 4.08 6.52 1.00
N TYR A 36 3.24 6.35 2.02
CA TYR A 36 2.60 7.40 2.77
C TYR A 36 2.90 7.24 4.25
N ILE A 37 3.36 8.33 4.88
CA ILE A 37 3.38 8.49 6.32
C ILE A 37 1.93 8.80 6.74
N LEU A 38 1.41 8.01 7.66
CA LEU A 38 0.09 8.20 8.26
C LEU A 38 0.25 8.85 9.64
N LYS A 39 -0.85 9.31 10.26
CA LYS A 39 -0.79 9.96 11.58
C LYS A 39 0.04 9.23 12.64
N GLU A 40 -0.01 7.90 12.67
CA GLU A 40 0.65 7.09 13.72
C GLU A 40 1.43 5.90 13.13
N SER A 41 1.70 5.90 11.81
CA SER A 41 2.19 4.70 11.13
C SER A 41 2.62 4.98 9.67
N HIS A 42 2.54 3.98 8.78
CA HIS A 42 2.84 4.12 7.37
C HIS A 42 2.12 3.06 6.50
N ILE A 43 2.03 3.35 5.21
CA ILE A 43 1.74 2.36 4.18
C ILE A 43 2.77 2.49 3.07
N SER A 44 3.32 1.37 2.61
CA SER A 44 4.31 1.35 1.54
C SER A 44 4.05 0.21 0.57
N ILE A 45 4.43 0.42 -0.69
CA ILE A 45 4.42 -0.62 -1.73
C ILE A 45 5.69 -0.52 -2.56
N HIS A 46 6.28 -1.68 -2.84
CA HIS A 46 7.49 -1.88 -3.62
C HIS A 46 7.17 -2.86 -4.74
N THR A 47 7.57 -2.55 -5.97
CA THR A 47 7.28 -3.41 -7.14
C THR A 47 8.55 -3.88 -7.83
N TRP A 48 8.55 -5.13 -8.29
CA TRP A 48 9.55 -5.71 -9.18
C TRP A 48 8.87 -6.22 -10.46
N PRO A 49 8.71 -5.37 -11.49
CA PRO A 49 8.03 -5.74 -12.74
C PRO A 49 8.63 -6.95 -13.44
N GLU A 50 9.94 -7.14 -13.36
CA GLU A 50 10.67 -8.30 -13.90
C GLU A 50 10.21 -9.64 -13.33
N PHE A 51 9.66 -9.63 -12.11
CA PHE A 51 9.07 -10.80 -11.45
C PHE A 51 7.54 -10.75 -11.41
N SER A 52 6.92 -9.72 -12.03
CA SER A 52 5.49 -9.45 -11.92
C SER A 52 4.99 -9.46 -10.47
N SER A 53 5.79 -8.89 -9.56
CA SER A 53 5.55 -8.96 -8.11
C SER A 53 5.53 -7.59 -7.45
N ALA A 54 4.86 -7.52 -6.30
CA ALA A 54 4.88 -6.38 -5.42
C ALA A 54 4.80 -6.84 -3.96
N ALA A 55 5.46 -6.10 -3.08
CA ALA A 55 5.34 -6.22 -1.63
C ALA A 55 4.67 -4.96 -1.10
N CYS A 56 3.70 -5.11 -0.21
CA CYS A 56 2.99 -3.99 0.41
C CYS A 56 2.91 -4.18 1.91
N ASP A 57 3.20 -3.11 2.64
CA ASP A 57 3.05 -3.03 4.09
C ASP A 57 1.96 -2.02 4.41
N ILE A 58 0.95 -2.44 5.17
CA ILE A 58 -0.12 -1.58 5.69
C ILE A 58 0.00 -1.63 7.20
N PHE A 59 0.63 -0.62 7.78
CA PHE A 59 0.81 -0.49 9.22
C PHE A 59 -0.07 0.67 9.70
N THR A 60 -0.94 0.45 10.69
CA THR A 60 -1.76 1.52 11.27
C THR A 60 -2.13 1.23 12.70
N CYS A 61 -2.22 2.30 13.48
CA CYS A 61 -2.94 2.32 14.74
C CYS A 61 -4.43 2.53 14.42
N GLY A 62 -5.33 1.84 15.12
CA GLY A 62 -6.77 1.96 14.95
C GLY A 62 -7.50 0.64 14.69
N GLU A 63 -8.74 0.75 14.21
CA GLU A 63 -9.62 -0.41 14.02
C GLU A 63 -9.11 -1.36 12.95
N LYS A 64 -9.16 -2.67 13.27
CA LYS A 64 -8.81 -3.77 12.36
C LYS A 64 -9.52 -3.67 11.02
N ASP A 65 -10.74 -3.15 10.99
CA ASP A 65 -11.55 -3.02 9.79
C ASP A 65 -10.94 -2.06 8.76
N ASN A 66 -10.25 -1.00 9.21
CA ASN A 66 -9.57 -0.08 8.29
C ASN A 66 -8.39 -0.77 7.58
N ILE A 67 -7.65 -1.63 8.28
CA ILE A 67 -6.55 -2.43 7.70
C ILE A 67 -7.10 -3.39 6.65
N LEU A 68 -8.14 -4.13 7.00
CA LEU A 68 -8.76 -5.10 6.10
C LEU A 68 -9.31 -4.41 4.85
N LYS A 69 -10.01 -3.29 5.02
CA LYS A 69 -10.52 -2.47 3.90
C LYS A 69 -9.41 -1.96 3.00
N ALA A 70 -8.30 -1.49 3.57
CA ALA A 70 -7.14 -1.04 2.78
C ALA A 70 -6.50 -2.18 1.98
N ALA A 71 -6.33 -3.35 2.61
CA ALA A 71 -5.83 -4.54 1.92
C ALA A 71 -6.76 -4.96 0.77
N ASP A 72 -8.07 -5.03 1.02
CA ASP A 72 -9.04 -5.48 0.02
C ASP A 72 -9.13 -4.51 -1.17
N LEU A 73 -9.17 -3.20 -0.92
CA LEU A 73 -9.15 -2.18 -1.98
C LEU A 73 -7.87 -2.22 -2.81
N LEU A 74 -6.72 -2.47 -2.18
CA LEU A 74 -5.45 -2.61 -2.89
C LEU A 74 -5.48 -3.84 -3.81
N LEU A 75 -5.97 -4.97 -3.32
CA LEU A 75 -6.10 -6.20 -4.10
C LEU A 75 -7.07 -6.05 -5.28
N GLU A 76 -8.20 -5.36 -5.09
CA GLU A 76 -9.16 -5.06 -6.15
C GLU A 76 -8.53 -4.24 -7.29
N LYS A 77 -7.68 -3.27 -6.93
CA LYS A 77 -7.02 -2.38 -7.90
C LYS A 77 -5.85 -3.05 -8.60
N MET A 78 -5.03 -3.81 -7.87
CA MET A 78 -3.82 -4.45 -8.39
C MET A 78 -4.12 -5.77 -9.12
N LYS A 79 -5.26 -6.41 -8.82
CA LYS A 79 -5.72 -7.69 -9.40
C LYS A 79 -4.61 -8.77 -9.50
N PRO A 80 -3.88 -9.04 -8.40
CA PRO A 80 -2.81 -10.02 -8.44
C PRO A 80 -3.36 -11.43 -8.65
N LYS A 81 -2.63 -12.27 -9.38
CA LYS A 81 -2.99 -13.69 -9.58
C LYS A 81 -2.76 -14.54 -8.33
N LYS A 82 -1.83 -14.15 -7.47
CA LYS A 82 -1.46 -14.84 -6.23
C LYS A 82 -1.20 -13.82 -5.14
N VAL A 83 -1.64 -14.12 -3.92
CA VAL A 83 -1.46 -13.26 -2.75
C VAL A 83 -1.00 -14.11 -1.58
N LYS A 84 0.08 -13.68 -0.92
CA LYS A 84 0.42 -14.11 0.43
C LYS A 84 0.14 -12.93 1.35
N LYS A 85 -0.80 -13.09 2.29
CA LYS A 85 -1.21 -12.05 3.24
C LYS A 85 -0.96 -12.54 4.66
N GLU A 86 -0.42 -11.68 5.50
CA GLU A 86 -0.24 -11.91 6.93
C GLU A 86 -0.78 -10.70 7.68
N LEU A 87 -1.56 -10.94 8.74
CA LEU A 87 -2.08 -9.89 9.60
C LEU A 87 -1.51 -10.09 10.99
N ILE A 88 -0.74 -9.09 11.45
CA ILE A 88 -0.14 -9.07 12.77
C ILE A 88 -0.84 -8.00 13.58
N VAL A 89 -1.51 -8.40 14.66
CA VAL A 89 -2.09 -7.48 15.65
C VAL A 89 -1.07 -7.33 16.77
N ARG A 90 -0.75 -6.09 17.13
CA ARG A 90 0.14 -5.76 18.24
C ARG A 90 -0.68 -5.06 19.32
N GLU A 91 -0.59 -5.57 20.55
CA GLU A 91 -1.23 -5.04 21.76
C GLU A 91 -0.24 -4.17 22.55
#